data_AF-A0A150NK98-F1
#
_entry.id   AF-A0A150NK98-F1
#
_cell.length_a   1.000
_cell.length_b   1.000
_cell.length_c   1.000
_cell.angle_alpha   90.00
_cell.angle_beta   90.00
_cell.angle_gamma   90.00
#
_symmetry.space_group_name_H-M   'P 1'
#
loop_
_entity.id
_entity.type
_entity.pdbx_description
1 polymer ?
#
loop_
_entity_poly.entity_id
_entity_poly.type
_entity_poly.pdbx_seq_one_letter_code
_entity_poly.pdbx_strand_id
1 'polypeptide(L)'
;MSFYNHKEIEPKWQGYWAEHHTFKTGTDASKPKFYALDMFPYPSGAGLHVGHPEGYTATDILSRYKRAQGYNVLHPMGWDAFGLPAEQYAMDTGNDPAEFTAENIANFKRQINALGFSYDWDREVNTTDPNYYKWTQWIFTKLYEKGLAYEAEVPVNWVEELGTAIANEEVLPDGTSERGGYPVVRKPMRQWMLKITAYAERLLNDLDELDWPESIKDMQRNWIGKSTGANVTFKVKGTDKEFTVFTTRPDTLFGATFTVLAPEHDLVDAITSSEQAEAVADYKHQASLKSDLARTDLAKEKLVFGPVLMPSTLSMARKSQSGLRIMFLLVTVQVPLWLCQPMTNVTGNLPNNLTFQSSKYLKVETLKKLPIQRMVFMSIQTS
;
A
#
# COMPACT_ATOMS: atom_id res chain seq x y z
N MET A 1 -32.29 -21.84 -45.26
CA MET A 1 -31.93 -21.55 -43.86
C MET A 1 -31.42 -20.12 -43.81
N SER A 2 -32.01 -19.24 -42.99
CA SER A 2 -31.35 -17.96 -42.68
C SER A 2 -30.27 -18.23 -41.65
N PHE A 3 -29.05 -17.75 -41.90
CA PHE A 3 -27.93 -17.86 -40.97
C PHE A 3 -28.00 -16.74 -39.91
N TYR A 4 -27.46 -17.00 -38.72
CA TYR A 4 -27.30 -15.96 -37.69
C TYR A 4 -26.34 -14.87 -38.19
N ASN A 5 -26.82 -13.61 -38.20
CA ASN A 5 -26.04 -12.46 -38.63
C ASN A 5 -25.92 -11.43 -37.49
N HIS A 6 -24.85 -11.55 -36.69
CA HIS A 6 -24.59 -10.65 -35.57
C HIS A 6 -24.46 -9.19 -36.02
N LYS A 7 -23.89 -8.93 -37.20
CA LYS A 7 -23.69 -7.56 -37.74
C LYS A 7 -24.99 -6.81 -37.98
N GLU A 8 -26.11 -7.52 -38.13
CA GLU A 8 -27.45 -6.94 -38.28
C GLU A 8 -28.20 -6.92 -36.95
N ILE A 9 -28.11 -8.00 -36.18
CA ILE A 9 -28.91 -8.20 -34.96
C ILE A 9 -28.38 -7.39 -33.77
N GLU A 10 -27.06 -7.30 -33.59
CA GLU A 10 -26.47 -6.61 -32.45
C GLU A 10 -26.75 -5.09 -32.48
N PRO A 11 -26.47 -4.35 -33.58
CA PRO A 11 -26.77 -2.91 -33.62
C PRO A 11 -28.27 -2.61 -33.45
N LYS A 12 -29.15 -3.48 -33.96
CA LYS A 12 -30.60 -3.34 -33.79
C LYS A 12 -30.98 -3.35 -32.30
N TRP A 13 -30.53 -4.35 -31.55
CA TRP A 13 -30.91 -4.47 -30.13
C TRP A 13 -30.19 -3.44 -29.25
N GLN A 14 -28.93 -3.13 -29.55
CA GLN A 14 -28.21 -2.04 -28.89
C GLN A 14 -28.93 -0.70 -29.07
N GLY A 15 -29.38 -0.39 -30.29
CA GLY A 15 -30.17 0.80 -30.60
C GLY A 15 -31.50 0.82 -29.83
N TYR A 16 -32.24 -0.29 -29.85
CA TYR A 16 -33.48 -0.43 -29.08
C TYR A 16 -33.26 -0.17 -27.57
N TRP A 17 -32.25 -0.80 -26.97
CA TRP A 17 -32.00 -0.64 -25.54
C TRP A 17 -31.62 0.79 -25.16
N ALA A 18 -30.85 1.46 -26.01
CA ALA A 18 -30.46 2.86 -25.82
C ALA A 18 -31.67 3.80 -25.92
N GLU A 19 -32.48 3.67 -26.99
CA GLU A 19 -33.69 4.50 -27.20
C GLU A 19 -34.70 4.36 -26.07
N HIS A 20 -34.88 3.13 -25.56
CA HIS A 20 -35.83 2.85 -24.49
C HIS A 20 -35.25 3.01 -23.08
N HIS A 21 -34.00 3.47 -22.93
CA HIS A 21 -33.29 3.56 -21.65
C HIS A 21 -33.41 2.26 -20.82
N THR A 22 -33.32 1.10 -21.48
CA THR A 22 -33.68 -0.21 -20.91
C THR A 22 -32.90 -0.56 -19.64
N PHE A 23 -31.68 -0.04 -19.52
CA PHE A 23 -30.75 -0.36 -18.44
C PHE A 23 -30.67 0.71 -17.34
N LYS A 24 -31.45 1.79 -17.47
CA LYS A 24 -31.52 2.86 -16.48
C LYS A 24 -31.94 2.32 -15.11
N THR A 25 -31.28 2.81 -14.07
CA THR A 25 -31.55 2.37 -12.69
C THR A 25 -32.96 2.77 -12.27
N GLY A 26 -33.75 1.78 -11.84
CA GLY A 26 -35.10 2.01 -11.31
C GLY A 26 -35.10 2.78 -9.99
N THR A 27 -36.13 3.60 -9.79
CA THR A 27 -36.31 4.46 -8.59
C THR A 27 -37.45 4.00 -7.69
N ASP A 28 -38.15 2.93 -8.05
CA ASP A 28 -39.29 2.39 -7.30
C ASP A 28 -38.83 1.73 -5.99
N ALA A 29 -39.04 2.43 -4.87
CA ALA A 29 -38.60 1.97 -3.55
C ALA A 29 -39.24 0.65 -3.09
N SER A 30 -40.32 0.17 -3.74
CA SER A 30 -40.94 -1.12 -3.42
C SER A 30 -40.17 -2.34 -3.97
N LYS A 31 -39.27 -2.13 -4.94
CA LYS A 31 -38.47 -3.18 -5.55
C LYS A 31 -37.15 -3.41 -4.78
N PRO A 32 -36.68 -4.66 -4.72
CA PRO A 32 -35.38 -4.95 -4.11
C PRO A 32 -34.26 -4.28 -4.93
N LYS A 33 -33.21 -3.82 -4.24
CA LYS A 33 -32.07 -3.14 -4.85
C LYS A 33 -30.95 -4.13 -5.15
N PHE A 34 -30.21 -3.89 -6.22
CA PHE A 34 -29.01 -4.64 -6.54
C PHE A 34 -27.98 -3.70 -7.16
N TYR A 35 -26.75 -3.72 -6.65
CA TYR A 35 -25.65 -2.91 -7.16
C TYR A 35 -24.56 -3.86 -7.65
N ALA A 36 -24.35 -3.90 -8.97
CA ALA A 36 -23.17 -4.52 -9.58
C ALA A 36 -22.20 -3.43 -10.01
N LEU A 37 -20.92 -3.62 -9.71
CA LEU A 37 -19.88 -2.64 -10.01
C LEU A 37 -18.65 -3.37 -10.54
N ASP A 38 -18.19 -2.91 -11.68
CA ASP A 38 -16.89 -3.24 -12.23
C ASP A 38 -15.82 -2.27 -11.71
N MET A 39 -14.57 -2.74 -11.65
CA MET A 39 -13.44 -1.82 -11.60
C MET A 39 -13.40 -1.08 -12.95
N PHE A 40 -13.83 0.17 -12.93
CA PHE A 40 -13.83 1.07 -14.07
C PHE A 40 -12.41 1.27 -14.66
N PRO A 41 -12.27 1.40 -15.98
CA PRO A 41 -10.97 1.34 -16.65
C PRO A 41 -10.20 2.66 -16.56
N TYR A 42 -8.86 2.54 -16.66
CA TYR A 42 -8.00 3.67 -16.98
C TYR A 42 -8.10 3.97 -18.49
N PRO A 43 -8.52 5.18 -18.92
CA PRO A 43 -8.62 5.55 -20.33
C PRO A 43 -7.25 5.94 -20.91
N SER A 44 -6.25 5.08 -20.68
CA SER A 44 -4.85 5.36 -21.00
C SER A 44 -4.27 4.53 -22.14
N GLY A 45 -4.99 3.49 -22.56
CA GLY A 45 -4.64 2.67 -23.72
C GLY A 45 -5.36 3.11 -24.99
N ALA A 46 -4.98 2.54 -26.13
CA ALA A 46 -5.64 2.78 -27.42
C ALA A 46 -7.10 2.23 -27.51
N GLY A 47 -7.60 1.62 -26.44
CA GLY A 47 -8.92 1.00 -26.34
C GLY A 47 -8.97 -0.12 -25.30
N LEU A 48 -10.12 -0.78 -25.18
CA LEU A 48 -10.29 -1.98 -24.37
C LEU A 48 -9.39 -3.12 -24.87
N HIS A 49 -8.61 -3.71 -23.97
CA HIS A 49 -8.02 -5.05 -24.18
C HIS A 49 -8.98 -6.17 -23.77
N VAL A 50 -8.71 -7.40 -24.22
CA VAL A 50 -9.55 -8.61 -24.01
C VAL A 50 -9.84 -8.95 -22.55
N GLY A 51 -8.98 -8.54 -21.61
CA GLY A 51 -9.24 -8.69 -20.18
C GLY A 51 -10.41 -7.84 -19.64
N HIS A 52 -10.73 -6.68 -20.23
CA HIS A 52 -11.85 -5.88 -19.73
C HIS A 52 -13.21 -6.57 -19.98
N PRO A 53 -13.52 -7.02 -21.22
CA PRO A 53 -14.78 -7.70 -21.48
C PRO A 53 -14.96 -8.98 -20.65
N GLU A 54 -13.89 -9.68 -20.27
CA GLU A 54 -13.99 -10.89 -19.45
C GLU A 54 -14.68 -10.62 -18.11
N GLY A 55 -14.21 -9.63 -17.36
CA GLY A 55 -14.83 -9.22 -16.09
C GLY A 55 -16.21 -8.60 -16.31
N TYR A 56 -16.32 -7.67 -17.26
CA TYR A 56 -17.54 -6.89 -17.51
C TYR A 56 -18.70 -7.75 -18.03
N THR A 57 -18.42 -8.88 -18.69
CA THR A 57 -19.45 -9.83 -19.11
C THR A 57 -20.09 -10.52 -17.91
N ALA A 58 -19.32 -10.85 -16.87
CA ALA A 58 -19.85 -11.52 -15.69
C ALA A 58 -20.83 -10.62 -14.91
N THR A 59 -20.46 -9.36 -14.69
CA THR A 59 -21.33 -8.36 -14.05
C THR A 59 -22.54 -8.02 -14.92
N ASP A 60 -22.39 -7.98 -16.24
CA ASP A 60 -23.51 -7.77 -17.17
C ASP A 60 -24.56 -8.90 -17.10
N ILE A 61 -24.11 -10.16 -17.14
CA ILE A 61 -24.98 -11.33 -17.02
C ILE A 61 -25.79 -11.26 -15.72
N LEU A 62 -25.12 -10.99 -14.60
CA LEU A 62 -25.76 -10.91 -13.29
C LEU A 62 -26.74 -9.73 -13.22
N SER A 63 -26.36 -8.58 -13.77
CA SER A 63 -27.20 -7.37 -13.83
C SER A 63 -28.46 -7.60 -14.66
N ARG A 64 -28.35 -8.23 -15.83
CA ARG A 64 -29.51 -8.60 -16.67
C ARG A 64 -30.42 -9.61 -15.98
N TYR A 65 -29.84 -10.64 -15.36
CA TYR A 65 -30.59 -11.62 -14.57
C TYR A 65 -31.38 -10.94 -13.45
N LYS A 66 -30.76 -10.05 -12.67
CA LYS A 66 -31.42 -9.32 -11.58
C LYS A 66 -32.51 -8.37 -12.07
N ARG A 67 -32.31 -7.67 -13.20
CA ARG A 67 -33.37 -6.86 -13.83
C ARG A 67 -34.57 -7.73 -14.22
N ALA A 68 -34.33 -8.91 -14.80
CA ALA A 68 -35.40 -9.85 -15.16
C ALA A 68 -36.17 -10.39 -13.93
N GLN A 69 -35.51 -10.48 -12.77
CA GLN A 69 -36.14 -10.80 -11.48
C GLN A 69 -36.91 -9.61 -10.85
N GLY A 70 -36.95 -8.44 -11.49
CA GLY A 70 -37.67 -7.26 -11.01
C GLY A 70 -36.91 -6.38 -10.02
N TYR A 71 -35.59 -6.51 -9.91
CA TYR A 71 -34.76 -5.66 -9.04
C TYR A 71 -34.55 -4.27 -9.66
N ASN A 72 -34.38 -3.26 -8.80
CA ASN A 72 -33.73 -2.01 -9.17
C ASN A 72 -32.22 -2.24 -9.24
N VAL A 73 -31.72 -2.43 -10.46
CA VAL A 73 -30.29 -2.67 -10.70
C VAL A 73 -29.58 -1.36 -11.01
N LEU A 74 -28.60 -1.02 -10.16
CA LEU A 74 -27.57 -0.04 -10.46
C LEU A 74 -26.37 -0.80 -11.04
N HIS A 75 -26.06 -0.56 -12.31
CA HIS A 75 -24.88 -1.10 -13.01
C HIS A 75 -24.22 0.07 -13.75
N PRO A 76 -23.39 0.87 -13.06
CA PRO A 76 -22.80 2.07 -13.63
C PRO A 76 -21.45 1.75 -14.27
N MET A 77 -20.97 2.67 -15.10
CA MET A 77 -19.60 2.70 -15.58
C MET A 77 -19.03 4.11 -15.41
N GLY A 78 -17.72 4.24 -15.38
CA GLY A 78 -17.05 5.52 -15.37
C GLY A 78 -15.62 5.40 -15.89
N TRP A 79 -14.82 6.41 -15.62
CA TRP A 79 -13.45 6.51 -16.12
C TRP A 79 -12.52 6.91 -14.99
N ASP A 80 -11.53 6.07 -14.69
CA ASP A 80 -10.44 6.44 -13.80
C ASP A 80 -9.35 7.17 -14.59
N ALA A 81 -9.61 8.44 -14.86
CA ALA A 81 -8.92 9.23 -15.86
C ALA A 81 -7.75 10.08 -15.35
N PHE A 82 -7.58 10.20 -14.03
CA PHE A 82 -6.40 10.81 -13.43
C PHE A 82 -5.25 9.82 -13.28
N GLY A 83 -4.04 10.34 -13.03
CA GLY A 83 -2.89 9.53 -12.67
C GLY A 83 -1.77 9.54 -13.70
N LEU A 84 -0.70 8.82 -13.34
CA LEU A 84 0.46 8.57 -14.18
C LEU A 84 0.17 8.18 -15.63
N PRO A 85 -0.85 7.37 -15.97
CA PRO A 85 -1.03 6.99 -17.37
C PRO A 85 -1.29 8.18 -18.30
N ALA A 86 -2.15 9.11 -17.87
CA ALA A 86 -2.50 10.28 -18.66
C ALA A 86 -1.34 11.29 -18.71
N GLU A 87 -0.63 11.44 -17.58
CA GLU A 87 0.57 12.29 -17.50
C GLU A 87 1.72 11.76 -18.37
N GLN A 88 1.95 10.44 -18.37
CA GLN A 88 2.98 9.82 -19.20
C GLN A 88 2.69 10.02 -20.68
N TYR A 89 1.43 9.86 -21.10
CA TYR A 89 1.03 10.15 -22.47
C TYR A 89 1.33 11.60 -22.85
N ALA A 90 1.01 12.55 -21.98
CA ALA A 90 1.30 13.96 -22.21
C ALA A 90 2.81 14.21 -22.35
N MET A 91 3.63 13.56 -21.51
CA MET A 91 5.10 13.66 -21.58
C MET A 91 5.67 13.05 -22.87
N ASP A 92 5.19 11.88 -23.28
CA ASP A 92 5.72 11.14 -24.44
C ASP A 92 5.31 11.77 -25.78
N THR A 93 4.12 12.37 -25.84
CA THR A 93 3.55 12.91 -27.08
C THR A 93 3.60 14.42 -27.19
N GLY A 94 3.78 15.13 -26.07
CA GLY A 94 3.72 16.60 -25.99
C GLY A 94 2.31 17.18 -26.10
N ASN A 95 1.26 16.34 -26.14
CA ASN A 95 -0.13 16.78 -26.25
C ASN A 95 -0.78 17.01 -24.87
N ASP A 96 -1.85 17.82 -24.85
CA ASP A 96 -2.63 18.05 -23.63
C ASP A 96 -3.33 16.74 -23.20
N PRO A 97 -3.21 16.31 -21.93
CA PRO A 97 -3.80 15.06 -21.47
C PRO A 97 -5.33 15.09 -21.48
N ALA A 98 -5.99 16.25 -21.39
CA ALA A 98 -7.44 16.34 -21.34
C ALA A 98 -8.08 15.95 -22.68
N GLU A 99 -7.53 16.43 -23.80
CA GLU A 99 -8.05 16.10 -25.14
C GLU A 99 -7.92 14.60 -25.41
N PHE A 100 -6.73 14.04 -25.18
CA PHE A 100 -6.48 12.62 -25.35
C PHE A 100 -7.35 11.74 -24.43
N THR A 101 -7.50 12.15 -23.18
CA THR A 101 -8.37 11.44 -22.22
C THR A 101 -9.81 11.42 -22.72
N ALA A 102 -10.32 12.54 -23.24
CA ALA A 102 -11.67 12.62 -23.79
C ALA A 102 -11.85 11.73 -25.02
N GLU A 103 -10.87 11.71 -25.93
CA GLU A 103 -10.87 10.83 -27.11
C GLU A 103 -10.87 9.34 -26.72
N ASN A 104 -10.04 8.97 -25.75
CA ASN A 104 -9.98 7.60 -25.25
C ASN A 104 -11.28 7.20 -24.55
N ILE A 105 -11.83 8.06 -23.70
CA ILE A 105 -13.14 7.82 -23.06
C ILE A 105 -14.20 7.57 -24.13
N ALA A 106 -14.26 8.40 -25.18
CA ALA A 106 -15.20 8.22 -26.28
C ALA A 106 -15.00 6.89 -27.01
N ASN A 107 -13.75 6.50 -27.27
CA ASN A 107 -13.44 5.22 -27.90
C ASN A 107 -13.78 4.01 -27.01
N PHE A 108 -13.44 4.04 -25.72
CA PHE A 108 -13.80 3.00 -24.76
C PHE A 108 -15.31 2.86 -24.66
N LYS A 109 -16.03 3.98 -24.49
CA LYS A 109 -17.50 3.99 -24.44
C LYS A 109 -18.13 3.38 -25.70
N ARG A 110 -17.61 3.72 -26.88
CA ARG A 110 -18.03 3.10 -28.15
C ARG A 110 -17.80 1.59 -28.16
N GLN A 111 -16.63 1.13 -27.72
CA GLN A 111 -16.32 -0.31 -27.67
C GLN A 111 -17.18 -1.06 -26.65
N ILE A 112 -17.39 -0.50 -25.45
CA ILE A 112 -18.29 -1.03 -24.42
C ILE A 112 -19.72 -1.18 -24.97
N ASN A 113 -20.23 -0.14 -25.64
CA ASN A 113 -21.57 -0.17 -26.23
C ASN A 113 -21.68 -1.18 -27.38
N ALA A 114 -20.63 -1.35 -28.19
CA ALA A 114 -20.58 -2.36 -29.24
C ALA A 114 -20.62 -3.79 -28.70
N LEU A 115 -20.16 -4.02 -27.46
CA LEU A 115 -20.31 -5.30 -26.75
C LEU A 115 -21.71 -5.51 -26.16
N GLY A 116 -22.54 -4.46 -26.15
CA GLY A 116 -23.92 -4.53 -25.68
C GLY A 116 -24.07 -4.64 -24.16
N PHE A 117 -23.11 -4.17 -23.37
CA PHE A 117 -23.20 -4.20 -21.91
C PHE A 117 -24.32 -3.29 -21.37
N SER A 118 -24.97 -3.74 -20.29
CA SER A 118 -26.16 -3.14 -19.69
C SER A 118 -25.86 -2.07 -18.65
N TYR A 119 -25.03 -1.10 -19.02
CA TYR A 119 -24.68 0.02 -18.14
C TYR A 119 -25.75 1.11 -18.10
N ASP A 120 -25.88 1.76 -16.95
CA ASP A 120 -26.65 2.98 -16.77
C ASP A 120 -25.75 4.20 -17.03
N TRP A 121 -25.74 4.68 -18.27
CA TRP A 121 -24.94 5.84 -18.68
C TRP A 121 -25.40 7.17 -18.06
N ASP A 122 -26.60 7.24 -17.46
CA ASP A 122 -27.00 8.44 -16.69
C ASP A 122 -26.21 8.57 -15.37
N ARG A 123 -25.49 7.52 -14.98
CA ARG A 123 -24.65 7.43 -13.78
C ARG A 123 -23.16 7.44 -14.10
N GLU A 124 -22.80 7.83 -15.32
CA GLU A 124 -21.41 7.94 -15.75
C GLU A 124 -20.63 8.96 -14.91
N VAL A 125 -19.42 8.59 -14.51
CA VAL A 125 -18.50 9.48 -13.81
C VAL A 125 -17.14 9.51 -14.49
N ASN A 126 -16.51 10.67 -14.47
CA ASN A 126 -15.14 10.86 -14.93
C ASN A 126 -14.34 11.50 -13.80
N THR A 127 -13.24 10.88 -13.37
CA THR A 127 -12.48 11.37 -12.22
C THR A 127 -11.78 12.71 -12.50
N THR A 128 -11.57 13.08 -13.77
CA THR A 128 -11.01 14.38 -14.17
C THR A 128 -12.04 15.51 -14.27
N ASP A 129 -13.34 15.22 -14.14
CA ASP A 129 -14.39 16.26 -14.13
C ASP A 129 -14.30 17.08 -12.83
N PRO A 130 -14.25 18.43 -12.90
CA PRO A 130 -14.36 19.30 -11.71
C PRO A 130 -15.57 19.01 -10.82
N ASN A 131 -16.67 18.53 -11.38
CA ASN A 131 -17.85 18.12 -10.62
C ASN A 131 -17.65 16.82 -9.84
N TYR A 132 -16.66 16.01 -10.21
CA TYR A 132 -16.22 14.84 -9.47
C TYR A 132 -15.17 15.22 -8.43
N TYR A 133 -14.00 15.71 -8.85
CA TYR A 133 -12.86 15.85 -7.95
C TYR A 133 -13.03 16.94 -6.88
N LYS A 134 -13.98 17.89 -7.05
CA LYS A 134 -14.35 18.82 -5.96
C LYS A 134 -14.78 18.09 -4.69
N TRP A 135 -15.39 16.91 -4.82
CA TRP A 135 -15.76 16.07 -3.69
C TRP A 135 -14.56 15.38 -3.08
N THR A 136 -13.58 14.98 -3.90
CA THR A 136 -12.29 14.46 -3.43
C THR A 136 -11.54 15.53 -2.62
N GLN A 137 -11.46 16.77 -3.12
CA GLN A 137 -10.90 17.92 -2.40
C GLN A 137 -11.65 18.16 -1.09
N TRP A 138 -12.98 18.17 -1.13
CA TRP A 138 -13.79 18.36 0.07
C TRP A 138 -13.57 17.26 1.11
N ILE A 139 -13.57 15.98 0.71
CA ILE A 139 -13.25 14.85 1.61
C ILE A 139 -11.87 15.04 2.24
N PHE A 140 -10.88 15.44 1.46
CA PHE A 140 -9.54 15.71 1.99
C PHE A 140 -9.54 16.81 3.06
N THR A 141 -10.24 17.92 2.83
CA THR A 141 -10.35 18.96 3.87
C THR A 141 -10.97 18.42 5.16
N LYS A 142 -11.94 17.49 5.06
CA LYS A 142 -12.53 16.84 6.23
C LYS A 142 -11.58 15.88 6.92
N LEU A 143 -10.77 15.15 6.18
CA LEU A 143 -9.72 14.31 6.75
C LEU A 143 -8.64 15.17 7.45
N TYR A 144 -8.26 16.30 6.85
CA TYR A 144 -7.31 17.24 7.43
C TYR A 144 -7.83 17.88 8.72
N GLU A 145 -9.05 18.41 8.71
CA GLU A 145 -9.75 18.95 9.90
C GLU A 145 -9.82 17.94 11.06
N LYS A 146 -9.83 16.63 10.75
CA LYS A 146 -9.88 15.53 11.73
C LYS A 146 -8.50 14.97 12.11
N GLY A 147 -7.40 15.53 11.58
CA GLY A 147 -6.05 15.01 11.81
C GLY A 147 -5.81 13.63 11.19
N LEU A 148 -6.63 13.25 10.21
CA LEU A 148 -6.52 12.01 9.43
C LEU A 148 -5.76 12.23 8.12
N ALA A 149 -5.59 13.46 7.67
CA ALA A 149 -4.59 13.87 6.68
C ALA A 149 -3.59 14.82 7.36
N TYR A 150 -2.29 14.63 7.15
CA TYR A 150 -1.24 15.47 7.75
C TYR A 150 0.01 15.50 6.88
N GLU A 151 0.82 16.55 6.99
CA GLU A 151 2.14 16.60 6.34
C GLU A 151 3.20 15.94 7.22
N ALA A 152 4.10 15.19 6.59
CA ALA A 152 5.29 14.65 7.24
C ALA A 152 6.47 14.62 6.27
N GLU A 153 7.68 14.81 6.80
CA GLU A 153 8.89 14.42 6.08
C GLU A 153 9.02 12.90 6.16
N VAL A 154 8.87 12.24 5.02
CA VAL A 154 8.98 10.80 4.92
C VAL A 154 9.91 10.46 3.75
N PRO A 155 10.73 9.41 3.87
CA PRO A 155 11.39 8.85 2.71
C PRO A 155 10.33 8.41 1.71
N VAL A 156 10.36 8.96 0.50
CA VAL A 156 9.52 8.54 -0.62
C VAL A 156 10.30 7.69 -1.60
N ASN A 157 9.59 6.81 -2.29
CA ASN A 157 10.08 6.13 -3.48
C ASN A 157 10.01 7.12 -4.64
N TRP A 158 11.14 7.65 -5.06
CA TRP A 158 11.25 8.63 -6.13
C TRP A 158 11.77 7.96 -7.40
N VAL A 159 11.16 8.27 -8.54
CA VAL A 159 11.60 7.82 -9.85
C VAL A 159 11.99 9.05 -10.66
N GLU A 160 13.28 9.20 -10.97
CA GLU A 160 13.80 10.41 -11.66
C GLU A 160 13.21 10.55 -13.06
N GLU A 161 13.07 9.43 -13.76
CA GLU A 161 12.55 9.35 -15.13
C GLU A 161 11.07 9.69 -15.21
N LEU A 162 10.31 9.45 -14.14
CA LEU A 162 8.89 9.82 -14.05
C LEU A 162 8.69 11.20 -13.39
N GLY A 163 9.74 11.79 -12.81
CA GLY A 163 9.67 13.08 -12.11
C GLY A 163 8.72 13.11 -10.92
N THR A 164 8.41 11.96 -10.30
CA THR A 164 7.41 11.88 -9.24
C THR A 164 7.68 10.80 -8.20
N ALA A 165 7.03 10.95 -7.05
CA ALA A 165 7.00 9.93 -6.02
C ALA A 165 5.94 8.87 -6.34
N ILE A 166 6.26 7.60 -6.10
CA ILE A 166 5.36 6.44 -6.25
C ILE A 166 5.05 5.83 -4.88
N ALA A 167 3.93 5.10 -4.78
CA ALA A 167 3.56 4.37 -3.58
C ALA A 167 4.48 3.15 -3.38
N ASN A 168 4.38 2.45 -2.24
CA ASN A 168 5.21 1.25 -2.01
C ASN A 168 4.78 0.07 -2.89
N GLU A 169 3.51 0.07 -3.33
CA GLU A 169 2.84 -0.97 -4.11
C GLU A 169 3.23 -0.92 -5.58
N GLU A 170 3.69 0.25 -6.02
CA GLU A 170 4.18 0.51 -7.37
C GLU A 170 5.69 0.19 -7.50
N VAL A 171 6.33 -0.33 -6.44
CA VAL A 171 7.73 -0.80 -6.48
C VAL A 171 7.75 -2.31 -6.64
N LEU A 172 8.31 -2.79 -7.75
CA LEU A 172 8.47 -4.20 -8.06
C LEU A 172 9.54 -4.86 -7.17
N PRO A 173 9.49 -6.20 -6.99
CA PRO A 173 10.47 -7.01 -6.24
C PRO A 173 11.94 -6.69 -6.47
N ASP A 174 12.31 -6.29 -7.68
CA ASP A 174 13.68 -5.96 -8.07
C ASP A 174 14.09 -4.53 -7.69
N GLY A 175 13.19 -3.73 -7.11
CA GLY A 175 13.43 -2.33 -6.72
C GLY A 175 13.19 -1.34 -7.85
N THR A 176 12.56 -1.75 -8.95
CA THR A 176 12.15 -0.87 -10.03
C THR A 176 10.69 -0.44 -9.91
N SER A 177 10.29 0.59 -10.65
CA SER A 177 8.89 1.01 -10.73
C SER A 177 8.06 0.04 -11.59
N GLU A 178 6.83 -0.26 -11.16
CA GLU A 178 5.84 -1.05 -11.91
C GLU A 178 5.65 -0.50 -13.32
N ARG A 179 5.74 0.82 -13.45
CA ARG A 179 5.60 1.55 -14.70
C ARG A 179 6.97 1.96 -15.21
N GLY A 180 7.36 1.40 -16.35
CA GLY A 180 8.60 1.74 -17.05
C GLY A 180 9.84 1.01 -16.55
N GLY A 181 9.80 0.33 -15.39
CA GLY A 181 10.92 -0.47 -14.90
C GLY A 181 12.13 0.37 -14.49
N TYR A 182 11.91 1.63 -14.13
CA TYR A 182 12.98 2.57 -13.77
C TYR A 182 13.47 2.35 -12.32
N PRO A 183 14.76 2.59 -12.03
CA PRO A 183 15.30 2.50 -10.67
C PRO A 183 14.59 3.43 -9.69
N VAL A 184 14.25 2.91 -8.51
CA VAL A 184 13.61 3.70 -7.45
C VAL A 184 14.64 4.15 -6.43
N VAL A 185 14.75 5.46 -6.21
CA VAL A 185 15.63 6.07 -5.20
C VAL A 185 14.84 6.61 -4.02
N ARG A 186 15.46 6.61 -2.83
CA ARG A 186 14.83 7.10 -1.60
C ARG A 186 15.22 8.54 -1.36
N LYS A 187 14.24 9.43 -1.33
CA LYS A 187 14.46 10.86 -1.00
C LYS A 187 13.56 11.27 0.17
N PRO A 188 14.11 11.90 1.23
CA PRO A 188 13.28 12.59 2.21
C PRO A 188 12.55 13.73 1.52
N MET A 189 11.22 13.73 1.59
CA MET A 189 10.40 14.79 1.03
C MET A 189 9.21 15.06 1.93
N ARG A 190 8.79 16.33 1.99
CA ARG A 190 7.50 16.70 2.59
C ARG A 190 6.38 16.15 1.72
N GLN A 191 5.50 15.35 2.34
CA GLN A 191 4.36 14.71 1.68
C GLN A 191 3.14 14.80 2.58
N TRP A 192 1.94 14.78 1.99
CA TRP A 192 0.75 14.47 2.78
C TRP A 192 0.67 12.97 3.08
N MET A 193 0.02 12.65 4.17
CA MET A 193 -0.12 11.29 4.66
C MET A 193 -1.55 11.12 5.14
N LEU A 194 -2.20 10.06 4.68
CA LEU A 194 -3.48 9.61 5.23
C LEU A 194 -3.21 8.62 6.37
N LYS A 195 -3.76 8.92 7.55
CA LYS A 195 -3.55 8.17 8.80
C LYS A 195 -4.37 6.88 8.85
N ILE A 196 -4.21 6.03 7.84
CA ILE A 196 -4.89 4.73 7.75
C ILE A 196 -4.57 3.81 8.94
N THR A 197 -3.39 3.99 9.58
CA THR A 197 -2.99 3.28 10.80
C THR A 197 -3.93 3.49 11.98
N ALA A 198 -4.66 4.62 12.03
CA ALA A 198 -5.72 4.82 13.02
C ALA A 198 -6.89 3.83 12.85
N TYR A 199 -7.02 3.20 11.68
CA TYR A 199 -8.06 2.25 11.33
C TYR A 199 -7.53 0.82 11.16
N ALA A 200 -6.23 0.56 11.39
CA ALA A 200 -5.60 -0.75 11.14
C ALA A 200 -6.34 -1.91 11.82
N GLU A 201 -6.72 -1.73 13.08
CA GLU A 201 -7.42 -2.74 13.87
C GLU A 201 -8.80 -3.07 13.30
N ARG A 202 -9.55 -2.04 12.89
CA ARG A 202 -10.85 -2.20 12.25
C ARG A 202 -10.73 -2.84 10.88
N LEU A 203 -9.81 -2.36 10.05
CA LEU A 203 -9.52 -2.93 8.74
C LEU A 203 -9.14 -4.41 8.83
N LEU A 204 -8.52 -4.85 9.93
CA LEU A 204 -8.19 -6.26 10.14
C LEU A 204 -9.40 -7.07 10.62
N ASN A 205 -10.10 -6.59 11.64
CA ASN A 205 -11.18 -7.33 12.27
C ASN A 205 -12.42 -7.40 11.36
N ASP A 206 -12.71 -6.34 10.61
CA ASP A 206 -13.89 -6.26 9.75
C ASP A 206 -13.73 -7.15 8.49
N LEU A 207 -12.54 -7.70 8.19
CA LEU A 207 -12.35 -8.69 7.10
C LEU A 207 -13.16 -9.98 7.31
N ASP A 208 -13.41 -10.35 8.56
CA ASP A 208 -14.15 -11.57 8.89
C ASP A 208 -15.65 -11.42 8.57
N GLU A 209 -16.15 -10.19 8.43
CA GLU A 209 -17.54 -9.88 8.05
C GLU A 209 -17.75 -9.90 6.52
N LEU A 210 -16.68 -9.87 5.72
CA LEU A 210 -16.76 -9.79 4.26
C LEU A 210 -17.01 -11.16 3.62
N ASP A 211 -17.92 -11.22 2.66
CA ASP A 211 -18.10 -12.41 1.79
C ASP A 211 -17.09 -12.38 0.62
N TRP A 212 -15.79 -12.39 0.95
CA TRP A 212 -14.69 -12.33 -0.01
C TRP A 212 -13.89 -13.64 -0.01
N PRO A 213 -13.18 -13.97 -1.10
CA PRO A 213 -12.29 -15.13 -1.12
C PRO A 213 -11.21 -15.05 -0.03
N GLU A 214 -10.96 -16.16 0.67
CA GLU A 214 -10.03 -16.19 1.80
C GLU A 214 -8.61 -15.77 1.41
N SER A 215 -8.17 -16.10 0.18
CA SER A 215 -6.88 -15.67 -0.36
C SER A 215 -6.72 -14.15 -0.40
N ILE A 216 -7.80 -13.41 -0.71
CA ILE A 216 -7.80 -11.94 -0.70
C ILE A 216 -7.73 -11.42 0.73
N LYS A 217 -8.49 -12.02 1.65
CA LYS A 217 -8.45 -11.66 3.07
C LYS A 217 -7.05 -11.89 3.65
N ASP A 218 -6.43 -13.03 3.36
CA ASP A 218 -5.08 -13.36 3.82
C ASP A 218 -4.03 -12.39 3.30
N MET A 219 -4.12 -11.97 2.03
CA MET A 219 -3.26 -10.89 1.50
C MET A 219 -3.43 -9.61 2.32
N GLN A 220 -4.66 -9.20 2.63
CA GLN A 220 -4.92 -8.02 3.46
C GLN A 220 -4.43 -8.18 4.91
N ARG A 221 -4.62 -9.34 5.54
CA ARG A 221 -4.12 -9.60 6.91
C ARG A 221 -2.60 -9.52 6.97
N ASN A 222 -1.93 -10.16 6.01
CA ASN A 222 -0.47 -10.15 5.89
C ASN A 222 0.06 -8.74 5.59
N TRP A 223 -0.67 -7.99 4.77
CA TRP A 223 -0.36 -6.60 4.46
C TRP A 223 -0.48 -5.66 5.65
N ILE A 224 -1.55 -5.82 6.44
CA ILE A 224 -1.75 -5.07 7.69
C ILE A 224 -0.68 -5.44 8.71
N GLY A 225 -0.28 -6.72 8.76
CA GLY A 225 0.92 -7.17 9.47
C GLY A 225 0.85 -6.96 10.99
N LYS A 226 -0.34 -7.07 11.59
CA LYS A 226 -0.52 -6.87 13.03
C LYS A 226 0.34 -7.86 13.81
N SER A 227 1.17 -7.33 14.71
CA SER A 227 1.99 -8.11 15.62
C SER A 227 1.79 -7.62 17.05
N THR A 228 1.85 -8.56 18.00
CA THR A 228 1.82 -8.27 19.44
C THR A 228 3.18 -8.60 20.01
N GLY A 229 3.72 -7.71 20.82
CA GLY A 229 5.07 -7.83 21.36
C GLY A 229 5.31 -6.91 22.55
N ALA A 230 6.56 -6.77 22.93
CA ALA A 230 7.01 -5.89 23.99
C ALA A 230 8.05 -4.90 23.49
N ASN A 231 8.01 -3.69 24.04
CA ASN A 231 9.11 -2.75 23.94
C ASN A 231 10.12 -3.01 25.07
N VAL A 232 11.39 -3.11 24.72
CA VAL A 232 12.49 -3.32 25.66
C VAL A 232 13.50 -2.20 25.49
N THR A 233 13.76 -1.46 26.56
CA THR A 233 14.70 -0.33 26.55
C THR A 233 16.08 -0.80 27.01
N PHE A 234 17.10 -0.48 26.22
CA PHE A 234 18.50 -0.78 26.48
C PHE A 234 19.29 0.51 26.68
N LYS A 235 20.25 0.49 27.61
CA LYS A 235 21.15 1.62 27.85
C LYS A 235 22.47 1.43 27.13
N VAL A 236 22.95 2.50 26.50
CA VAL A 236 24.22 2.49 25.79
C VAL A 236 25.38 2.59 26.77
N LYS A 237 26.20 1.54 26.89
CA LYS A 237 27.32 1.51 27.83
C LYS A 237 28.26 2.71 27.62
N GLY A 238 28.61 3.37 28.73
CA GLY A 238 29.53 4.50 28.72
C GLY A 238 28.89 5.82 28.29
N THR A 239 27.56 5.85 28.12
CA THR A 239 26.79 7.07 27.82
C THR A 239 25.47 7.06 28.60
N ASP A 240 24.80 8.21 28.66
CA ASP A 240 23.44 8.32 29.21
C ASP A 240 22.35 8.04 28.16
N LYS A 241 22.73 7.60 26.95
CA LYS A 241 21.80 7.34 25.86
C LYS A 241 21.12 5.99 26.05
N GLU A 242 19.90 5.89 25.56
CA GLU A 242 19.11 4.66 25.56
C GLU A 242 18.39 4.48 24.22
N PHE A 243 17.99 3.25 23.93
CA PHE A 243 17.20 2.92 22.75
C PHE A 243 16.16 1.86 23.07
N THR A 244 15.05 1.88 22.33
CA THR A 244 13.94 0.94 22.54
C THR A 244 13.80 0.00 21.36
N VAL A 245 13.85 -1.30 21.64
CA VAL A 245 13.61 -2.38 20.68
C VAL A 245 12.17 -2.86 20.81
N PHE A 246 11.54 -3.21 19.70
CA PHE A 246 10.31 -4.00 19.73
C PHE A 246 10.61 -5.46 19.41
N THR A 247 10.02 -6.39 20.15
CA THR A 247 10.11 -7.83 19.86
C THR A 247 8.75 -8.49 20.08
N THR A 248 8.35 -9.34 19.13
CA THR A 248 7.19 -10.25 19.29
C THR A 248 7.50 -11.46 20.16
N ARG A 249 8.78 -11.66 20.51
CA ARG A 249 9.30 -12.75 21.32
C ARG A 249 10.05 -12.22 22.54
N PRO A 250 9.36 -11.61 23.53
CA PRO A 250 10.01 -11.13 24.76
C PRO A 250 10.60 -12.26 25.60
N ASP A 251 10.11 -13.49 25.42
CA ASP A 251 10.62 -14.70 26.07
C ASP A 251 12.09 -15.00 25.72
N THR A 252 12.55 -14.58 24.53
CA THR A 252 13.93 -14.83 24.07
C THR A 252 14.93 -13.76 24.53
N LEU A 253 14.49 -12.76 25.30
CA LEU A 253 15.30 -11.61 25.70
C LEU A 253 16.62 -12.00 26.39
N PHE A 254 16.61 -13.05 27.23
CA PHE A 254 17.81 -13.51 27.94
C PHE A 254 18.86 -14.17 27.04
N GLY A 255 18.46 -14.59 25.83
CA GLY A 255 19.38 -15.15 24.85
C GLY A 255 19.76 -14.17 23.75
N ALA A 256 19.43 -12.88 23.90
CA ALA A 256 19.88 -11.83 23.00
C ALA A 256 21.40 -11.70 23.06
N THR A 257 22.09 -11.92 21.94
CA THR A 257 23.55 -11.75 21.90
C THR A 257 23.93 -10.35 21.45
N PHE A 258 23.18 -9.75 20.50
CA PHE A 258 23.41 -8.41 19.97
C PHE A 258 22.11 -7.71 19.56
N THR A 259 22.20 -6.42 19.24
CA THR A 259 21.11 -5.57 18.71
C THR A 259 21.50 -4.99 17.36
N VAL A 260 20.52 -4.81 16.49
CA VAL A 260 20.70 -4.20 15.17
C VAL A 260 19.99 -2.85 15.13
N LEU A 261 20.70 -1.81 14.70
CA LEU A 261 20.17 -0.47 14.44
C LEU A 261 20.00 -0.27 12.94
N ALA A 262 18.92 0.40 12.54
CA ALA A 262 18.78 0.87 11.17
C ALA A 262 19.92 1.86 10.82
N PRO A 263 20.49 1.84 9.60
CA PRO A 263 21.58 2.74 9.21
C PRO A 263 21.26 4.23 9.40
N GLU A 264 19.98 4.59 9.29
CA GLU A 264 19.46 5.95 9.43
C GLU A 264 19.13 6.33 10.88
N HIS A 265 19.30 5.43 11.85
CA HIS A 265 18.95 5.69 13.24
C HIS A 265 19.95 6.67 13.88
N ASP A 266 19.45 7.73 14.56
CA ASP A 266 20.26 8.82 15.12
C ASP A 266 21.43 8.35 16.00
N LEU A 267 21.20 7.31 16.79
CA LEU A 267 22.26 6.72 17.63
C LEU A 267 23.45 6.16 16.86
N VAL A 268 23.31 5.77 15.59
CA VAL A 268 24.41 5.19 14.81
C VAL A 268 25.59 6.15 14.77
N ASP A 269 25.37 7.39 14.33
CA ASP A 269 26.44 8.40 14.29
C ASP A 269 26.94 8.75 15.70
N ALA A 270 26.03 8.68 16.67
CA ALA A 270 26.27 9.12 18.04
C ALA A 270 27.04 8.11 18.90
N ILE A 271 27.18 6.85 18.46
CA ILE A 271 27.91 5.77 19.16
C ILE A 271 29.03 5.16 18.30
N THR A 272 29.18 5.59 17.05
CA THR A 272 30.25 5.12 16.16
C THR A 272 31.60 5.58 16.70
N SER A 273 32.55 4.65 16.83
CA SER A 273 33.91 4.97 17.24
C SER A 273 34.70 5.60 16.09
N SER A 274 35.72 6.40 16.40
CA SER A 274 36.56 7.04 15.38
C SER A 274 37.22 6.03 14.44
N GLU A 275 37.56 4.83 14.93
CA GLU A 275 38.16 3.75 14.14
C GLU A 275 37.19 3.13 13.12
N GLN A 276 35.89 3.21 13.38
CA GLN A 276 34.85 2.61 12.53
C GLN A 276 34.09 3.65 11.70
N ALA A 277 34.40 4.94 11.86
CA ALA A 277 33.65 6.04 11.23
C ALA A 277 33.57 5.94 9.71
N GLU A 278 34.69 5.65 9.04
CA GLU A 278 34.75 5.51 7.58
C GLU A 278 33.89 4.33 7.10
N ALA A 279 34.06 3.16 7.72
CA ALA A 279 33.33 1.96 7.33
C ALA A 279 31.80 2.07 7.59
N VAL A 280 31.39 2.75 8.67
CA VAL A 280 29.98 3.02 8.94
C VAL A 280 29.41 4.03 7.95
N ALA A 281 30.15 5.08 7.61
CA ALA A 281 29.73 6.07 6.61
C ALA A 281 29.54 5.42 5.23
N ASP A 282 30.50 4.60 4.79
CA ASP A 282 30.41 3.84 3.55
C ASP A 282 29.21 2.91 3.53
N TYR A 283 28.96 2.20 4.63
CA TYR A 283 27.79 1.33 4.73
C TYR A 283 26.49 2.13 4.67
N LYS A 284 26.37 3.25 5.39
CA LYS A 284 25.19 4.12 5.37
C LYS A 284 24.91 4.61 3.95
N HIS A 285 25.96 5.02 3.24
CA HIS A 285 25.85 5.42 1.84
C HIS A 285 25.36 4.24 0.97
N GLN A 286 26.00 3.07 1.03
CA GLN A 286 25.55 1.89 0.28
C GLN A 286 24.12 1.47 0.60
N ALA A 287 23.71 1.55 1.86
CA ALA A 287 22.35 1.24 2.28
C ALA A 287 21.35 2.27 1.71
N SER A 288 21.69 3.56 1.71
CA SER A 288 20.84 4.63 1.17
C SER A 288 20.51 4.45 -0.32
N LEU A 289 21.39 3.79 -1.06
CA LEU A 289 21.23 3.50 -2.49
C LEU A 289 20.32 2.27 -2.78
N LYS A 290 19.90 1.52 -1.75
CA LYS A 290 19.07 0.32 -1.90
C LYS A 290 17.59 0.61 -1.58
N SER A 291 16.68 0.10 -2.41
CA SER A 291 15.23 0.13 -2.16
C SER A 291 14.84 -0.75 -0.95
N ASP A 292 13.69 -0.48 -0.31
CA ASP A 292 13.19 -1.24 0.85
C ASP A 292 13.02 -2.74 0.55
N LEU A 293 12.73 -3.09 -0.70
CA LEU A 293 12.56 -4.47 -1.15
C LEU A 293 13.92 -5.16 -1.38
N ALA A 294 14.86 -4.47 -2.03
CA ALA A 294 16.25 -4.92 -2.18
C ALA A 294 17.00 -5.01 -0.84
N ARG A 295 16.49 -4.32 0.19
CA ARG A 295 16.92 -4.37 1.59
C ARG A 295 16.41 -5.62 2.31
N THR A 296 15.17 -6.05 2.06
CA THR A 296 14.57 -7.26 2.65
C THR A 296 15.01 -8.58 2.01
N ASP A 297 15.73 -8.53 0.89
CA ASP A 297 16.16 -9.71 0.16
C ASP A 297 17.14 -10.57 1.00
N LEU A 298 16.70 -11.80 1.31
CA LEU A 298 17.35 -12.73 2.25
C LEU A 298 18.70 -13.27 1.76
N ALA A 299 19.07 -13.01 0.50
CA ALA A 299 20.21 -13.62 -0.18
C ALA A 299 21.53 -12.81 -0.16
N LYS A 300 21.60 -11.65 0.51
CA LYS A 300 22.79 -10.78 0.50
C LYS A 300 23.67 -10.89 1.74
N GLU A 301 24.98 -10.72 1.54
CA GLU A 301 26.00 -10.71 2.59
C GLU A 301 25.70 -9.65 3.67
N LYS A 302 25.70 -10.08 4.94
CA LYS A 302 25.49 -9.18 6.09
C LYS A 302 26.85 -8.77 6.64
N LEU A 303 27.11 -7.46 6.71
CA LEU A 303 28.34 -6.93 7.27
C LEU A 303 28.21 -6.76 8.79
N VAL A 304 29.20 -7.31 9.53
CA VAL A 304 29.28 -7.25 10.98
C VAL A 304 30.43 -6.35 11.40
N PHE A 305 30.18 -5.33 12.22
CA PHE A 305 31.24 -4.51 12.86
C PHE A 305 31.40 -4.88 14.35
N GLY A 306 32.62 -4.73 14.89
CA GLY A 306 33.05 -5.29 16.18
C GLY A 306 32.54 -4.56 17.44
N PRO A 307 32.68 -5.14 18.65
CA PRO A 307 31.66 -4.98 19.68
C PRO A 307 31.72 -3.79 20.65
N VAL A 308 30.54 -3.28 21.03
CA VAL A 308 30.29 -2.46 22.24
C VAL A 308 29.61 -3.32 23.30
N LEU A 309 30.25 -3.55 24.44
CA LEU A 309 29.65 -4.33 25.54
C LEU A 309 28.49 -3.55 26.17
N MET A 310 27.38 -4.20 26.57
CA MET A 310 26.31 -3.54 27.32
C MET A 310 25.85 -4.36 28.55
N PRO A 311 25.59 -3.72 29.70
CA PRO A 311 24.90 -4.37 30.81
C PRO A 311 23.39 -4.42 30.53
N SER A 312 22.77 -5.59 30.65
CA SER A 312 21.31 -5.72 30.66
C SER A 312 20.77 -5.22 32.01
N THR A 313 19.84 -4.28 31.99
CA THR A 313 19.14 -3.82 33.20
C THR A 313 17.93 -4.72 33.46
N LEU A 314 18.19 -5.98 33.80
CA LEU A 314 17.25 -6.84 34.51
C LEU A 314 17.82 -7.06 35.91
N SER A 315 17.34 -6.27 36.87
CA SER A 315 17.66 -6.44 38.28
C SER A 315 16.95 -7.69 38.84
N MET A 316 17.48 -8.87 38.53
CA MET A 316 17.34 -10.06 39.38
C MET A 316 18.63 -10.87 39.38
N ALA A 317 19.12 -11.13 40.59
CA ALA A 317 20.39 -11.73 40.90
C ALA A 317 20.55 -13.14 40.28
N ARG A 318 21.43 -13.27 39.29
CA ARG A 318 22.32 -14.43 39.17
C ARG A 318 23.73 -13.96 38.84
N LYS A 319 24.66 -14.31 39.73
CA LYS A 319 26.11 -14.30 39.49
C LYS A 319 26.42 -15.18 38.28
N SER A 320 26.60 -14.58 37.12
CA SER A 320 27.31 -15.18 35.99
C SER A 320 27.87 -14.05 35.13
N GLN A 321 29.19 -13.95 35.11
CA GLN A 321 29.95 -12.97 34.35
C GLN A 321 29.86 -13.27 32.85
N SER A 322 28.85 -12.74 32.17
CA SER A 322 28.85 -12.63 30.72
C SER A 322 27.91 -11.51 30.29
N GLY A 323 28.46 -10.31 30.11
CA GLY A 323 27.72 -9.17 29.58
C GLY A 323 27.27 -9.40 28.13
N LEU A 324 26.19 -8.71 27.72
CA LEU A 324 25.74 -8.67 26.34
C LEU A 324 26.86 -8.07 25.46
N ARG A 325 27.20 -8.73 24.35
CA ARG A 325 28.20 -8.25 23.38
C ARG A 325 27.46 -7.73 22.16
N ILE A 326 27.33 -6.41 21.98
CA ILE A 326 26.82 -5.92 20.69
C ILE A 326 27.83 -6.33 19.64
N MET A 327 27.51 -7.26 18.77
CA MET A 327 28.09 -7.27 17.44
C MET A 327 27.21 -6.35 16.60
N PHE A 328 27.79 -5.35 15.95
CA PHE A 328 27.03 -4.58 14.97
C PHE A 328 26.73 -5.53 13.84
N LEU A 329 25.48 -5.85 13.57
CA LEU A 329 25.09 -6.48 12.32
C LEU A 329 24.25 -5.42 11.63
N LEU A 330 24.79 -4.77 10.60
CA LEU A 330 23.97 -3.87 9.80
C LEU A 330 23.11 -4.76 8.88
N VAL A 331 21.88 -5.00 9.32
CA VAL A 331 20.85 -5.63 8.48
C VAL A 331 19.87 -4.57 8.06
N THR A 332 19.65 -4.51 6.77
CA THR A 332 18.63 -3.70 6.13
C THR A 332 17.25 -4.32 6.36
N VAL A 333 16.68 -4.15 7.55
CA VAL A 333 15.24 -4.34 7.78
C VAL A 333 14.70 -3.04 8.35
N GLN A 334 13.71 -2.47 7.67
CA GLN A 334 13.07 -1.22 8.04
C GLN A 334 12.08 -1.43 9.19
N VAL A 335 12.62 -1.82 10.33
CA VAL A 335 11.94 -1.93 11.62
C VAL A 335 12.95 -1.43 12.65
N PRO A 336 12.57 -0.59 13.64
CA PRO A 336 13.56 0.21 14.35
C PRO A 336 14.66 -0.59 15.02
N LEU A 337 14.40 -1.81 15.52
CA LEU A 337 15.44 -2.73 15.99
C LEU A 337 14.87 -4.15 16.09
N TRP A 338 15.73 -5.17 15.92
CA TRP A 338 15.43 -6.57 16.22
C TRP A 338 16.45 -7.14 17.22
N LEU A 339 15.98 -8.06 18.07
CA LEU A 339 16.84 -9.01 18.77
C LEU A 339 17.18 -10.15 17.81
N CYS A 340 18.46 -10.48 17.67
CA CYS A 340 18.88 -11.65 16.89
C CYS A 340 19.43 -12.77 17.81
N GLN A 341 19.06 -14.01 17.50
CA GLN A 341 19.66 -15.21 18.07
C GLN A 341 20.25 -16.09 16.96
N PRO A 342 21.37 -16.81 17.21
CA PRO A 342 21.73 -17.97 16.41
C PRO A 342 20.76 -19.13 16.68
N MET A 343 20.47 -19.94 15.65
CA MET A 343 19.65 -21.16 15.78
C MET A 343 20.38 -22.21 16.63
N THR A 344 20.19 -22.18 17.95
CA THR A 344 20.48 -23.32 18.81
C THR A 344 19.35 -23.52 19.81
N ASN A 345 18.75 -24.72 19.78
CA ASN A 345 17.72 -25.15 20.72
C ASN A 345 18.27 -25.12 22.15
N VAL A 346 17.67 -24.32 23.03
CA VAL A 346 17.89 -24.43 24.47
C VAL A 346 16.54 -24.50 25.17
N THR A 347 16.22 -25.68 25.70
CA THR A 347 15.08 -25.95 26.57
C THR A 347 15.42 -25.54 28.00
N GLY A 348 14.55 -24.75 28.64
CA GLY A 348 14.69 -24.38 30.05
C GLY A 348 13.39 -23.84 30.62
N ASN A 349 12.89 -24.47 31.69
CA ASN A 349 11.66 -24.09 32.38
C ASN A 349 11.83 -22.78 33.18
N LEU A 350 10.83 -21.89 33.09
CA LEU A 350 10.73 -20.63 33.83
C LEU A 350 10.11 -20.85 35.23
N PRO A 351 10.58 -20.16 36.30
CA PRO A 351 9.92 -20.16 37.61
C PRO A 351 8.71 -19.21 37.68
N ASN A 352 7.69 -19.62 38.44
CA ASN A 352 6.31 -19.07 38.51
C ASN A 352 6.10 -17.66 39.11
N ASN A 353 7.12 -16.81 39.30
CA ASN A 353 6.94 -15.52 39.97
C ASN A 353 7.52 -14.34 39.18
N LEU A 354 6.86 -13.94 38.08
CA LEU A 354 7.14 -12.70 37.36
C LEU A 354 5.87 -11.86 37.21
N THR A 355 5.86 -10.69 37.83
CA THR A 355 4.84 -9.66 37.62
C THR A 355 5.29 -8.77 36.46
N PHE A 356 4.62 -8.86 35.31
CA PHE A 356 4.86 -7.99 34.16
C PHE A 356 3.99 -6.73 34.27
N GLN A 357 4.57 -5.54 34.11
CA GLN A 357 3.76 -4.37 33.71
C GLN A 357 3.51 -4.47 32.21
N SER A 358 2.38 -5.09 31.83
CA SER A 358 1.92 -5.13 30.45
C SER A 358 1.22 -3.81 30.10
N SER A 359 1.92 -2.91 29.43
CA SER A 359 1.26 -1.91 28.60
C SER A 359 1.09 -2.50 27.21
N LYS A 360 -0.16 -2.81 26.83
CA LYS A 360 -0.50 -3.26 25.46
C LYS A 360 -0.20 -2.09 24.51
N TYR A 361 0.85 -2.22 23.71
CA TYR A 361 1.12 -1.29 22.62
C TYR A 361 0.82 -1.97 21.29
N LEU A 362 -0.01 -1.33 20.48
CA LEU A 362 -0.20 -1.67 19.08
C LEU A 362 0.97 -1.04 18.30
N LYS A 363 1.91 -1.85 17.81
CA LYS A 363 2.97 -1.38 16.91
C LYS A 363 2.59 -1.73 15.48
N VAL A 364 1.80 -0.86 14.87
CA VAL A 364 1.55 -0.86 13.41
C VAL A 364 2.53 0.14 12.82
N GLU A 365 3.80 -0.27 12.69
CA GLU A 365 4.87 0.61 12.20
C GLU A 365 4.91 0.75 10.69
N THR A 366 4.19 -0.10 9.96
CA THR A 366 4.17 -0.06 8.50
C THR A 366 2.85 -0.62 7.99
N LEU A 367 1.80 0.20 8.02
CA LEU A 367 0.84 0.09 6.92
C LEU A 367 1.51 0.72 5.72
N LYS A 368 1.93 -0.13 4.80
CA LYS A 368 2.36 0.29 3.47
C LYS A 368 1.23 1.14 2.85
N LYS A 369 1.63 2.26 2.25
CA LYS A 369 0.76 3.41 1.93
C LYS A 369 -0.37 2.98 0.99
N LEU A 370 -1.55 3.58 1.10
CA LEU A 370 -2.67 3.28 0.18
C LEU A 370 -2.56 4.06 -1.13
N PRO A 371 -2.98 3.49 -2.27
CA PRO A 371 -3.15 4.23 -3.53
C PRO A 371 -4.18 5.37 -3.45
N ILE A 372 -5.07 5.36 -2.44
CA ILE A 372 -6.06 6.43 -2.19
C ILE A 372 -5.40 7.80 -1.98
N GLN A 373 -4.13 7.84 -1.56
CA GLN A 373 -3.39 9.09 -1.44
C GLN A 373 -3.38 9.86 -2.77
N ARG A 374 -3.04 9.24 -3.91
CA ARG A 374 -2.74 9.96 -5.16
C ARG A 374 -3.90 10.74 -5.78
N MET A 375 -5.11 10.21 -5.69
CA MET A 375 -6.31 10.86 -6.23
C MET A 375 -6.56 12.24 -5.60
N VAL A 376 -6.10 12.41 -4.36
CA VAL A 376 -6.22 13.65 -3.61
C VAL A 376 -5.08 14.63 -3.94
N PHE A 377 -3.87 14.16 -4.19
CA PHE A 377 -2.71 15.04 -4.39
C PHE A 377 -2.66 15.72 -5.75
N MET A 378 -3.02 15.02 -6.84
CA MET A 378 -3.00 15.62 -8.18
C MET A 378 -3.97 16.80 -8.29
N SER A 379 -5.05 16.76 -7.50
CA SER A 379 -6.06 17.80 -7.40
C SER A 379 -5.62 19.03 -6.57
N ILE A 380 -4.57 18.90 -5.76
CA ILE A 380 -4.05 19.98 -4.90
C ILE A 380 -2.82 20.66 -5.52
N GLN A 381 -2.04 19.95 -6.34
CA GLN A 381 -0.86 20.54 -7.01
C GLN A 381 -1.19 21.45 -8.20
N THR A 382 -2.44 21.45 -8.67
CA THR A 382 -2.90 22.24 -9.82
C THR A 382 -3.67 23.52 -9.43
N SER A 383 -3.67 23.90 -8.15
CA SER A 383 -4.31 25.13 -7.63
C SER A 383 -3.34 26.10 -7.00
#